data_AF-A0A8T7A8I3-F1
#
_entry.id   AF-A0A8T7A8I3-F1
#
_cell.length_a   1.000
_cell.length_b   1.000
_cell.length_c   1.000
_cell.angle_alpha   90.00
_cell.angle_beta   90.00
_cell.angle_gamma   90.00
#
_symmetry.space_group_name_H-M   'P 1'
#
loop_
_entity.id
_entity.type
_entity.pdbx_description
1 polymer ?
#
loop_
_entity_poly.entity_id
_entity_poly.type
_entity_poly.pdbx_seq_one_letter_code
_entity_poly.pdbx_strand_id
1 'polypeptide(L)'
;MSEPDQDLESIAAREFAAPGDSSPAAIGTVNLESEATTERSLGSQSAVQIASGRRWWYSQFNLMLGVFALLALAAILFVLLAPPPELNQAAILGSTGDTSNSPQANNEAPWNQQQRAQARSESQTILTGLLANKKSLENKNVLNWAPERFQRALDIAAEGDEFYKQQNFAEAIKSYQTSSAEMESLFKLLPAKVNALLTGGENALNDGKSALAKELFGEVLTLDSGNPAATAGLDRARKLDEVLQLIATANQYQTEFSASGRLSDLQSAEQNYLQANSLDPKYKPATEGLAWVRSAILDKRFQLAMSKAYRELFANRYAAARNAFAEALKIKPGDQSAAAAMQQSLASDKTATLSSLLTSAQSYESREEWAAAQSNYQTALERDPNQVGAKLGELRTRARSRLDQQIRELLADTLSFGRAERKNEAMRTLADAKAISNKGPRLRQQIAELEQALQQSDVAIKVSLVSDNLTEVSLQKIGSRAIKLGQFSNKNLALKPGRYVATGVRLGYQDVRTEIELFPGNENIRSITIRCDTAVGATASRSSS
;
A
#
# COMPACT_ATOMS: atom_id res chain seq x y z
N MET A 1 67.87 -14.12 15.16
CA MET A 1 68.56 -12.90 15.62
C MET A 1 67.52 -11.79 15.59
N SER A 2 66.99 -11.49 16.77
CA SER A 2 66.45 -10.20 17.24
C SER A 2 65.39 -9.44 16.42
N GLU A 3 64.14 -9.54 16.90
CA GLU A 3 63.11 -8.50 17.09
C GLU A 3 63.62 -7.09 17.55
N PRO A 4 62.78 -6.05 17.77
CA PRO A 4 61.44 -5.66 17.26
C PRO A 4 61.26 -4.11 17.09
N ASP A 5 60.00 -3.64 17.18
CA ASP A 5 59.46 -2.31 17.57
C ASP A 5 59.08 -1.34 16.46
N GLN A 6 58.01 -0.54 16.55
CA GLN A 6 56.75 -0.52 17.29
C GLN A 6 55.95 0.64 16.66
N ASP A 7 54.65 0.70 16.95
CA ASP A 7 53.66 1.67 16.48
C ASP A 7 54.05 3.16 16.57
N LEU A 8 53.42 4.00 15.74
CA LEU A 8 52.72 5.24 16.16
C LEU A 8 52.08 6.00 14.98
N GLU A 9 50.75 6.07 15.03
CA GLU A 9 49.91 7.27 14.86
C GLU A 9 50.08 8.25 13.67
N SER A 10 48.97 8.37 12.91
CA SER A 10 48.18 9.60 12.72
C SER A 10 48.14 10.33 11.35
N ILE A 11 46.91 10.76 11.03
CA ILE A 11 46.46 11.90 10.21
C ILE A 11 46.48 11.80 8.67
N ALA A 12 45.30 11.45 8.15
CA ALA A 12 44.43 12.17 7.20
C ALA A 12 44.98 13.25 6.22
N ALA A 13 44.28 13.26 5.08
CA ALA A 13 44.05 14.32 4.09
C ALA A 13 44.95 14.32 2.83
N ARG A 14 44.35 13.95 1.69
CA ARG A 14 44.72 14.41 0.34
C ARG A 14 43.49 14.38 -0.58
N GLU A 15 42.77 15.49 -0.56
CA GLU A 15 42.50 16.37 -1.70
C GLU A 15 42.67 15.78 -3.11
N PHE A 16 41.59 15.77 -3.90
CA PHE A 16 41.66 15.72 -5.36
C PHE A 16 40.65 16.68 -5.99
N ALA A 17 41.19 17.52 -6.85
CA ALA A 17 40.58 18.63 -7.54
C ALA A 17 39.60 18.22 -8.65
N ALA A 18 38.67 19.13 -8.96
CA ALA A 18 37.84 19.14 -10.16
C ALA A 18 38.22 20.34 -11.05
N PRO A 19 38.00 20.26 -12.37
CA PRO A 19 37.82 21.45 -13.19
C PRO A 19 36.49 21.42 -13.95
N GLY A 20 35.98 22.60 -14.32
CA GLY A 20 35.03 22.71 -15.44
C GLY A 20 33.96 23.78 -15.27
N ASP A 21 34.33 25.00 -15.63
CA ASP A 21 33.49 26.19 -15.74
C ASP A 21 32.50 26.09 -16.92
N SER A 22 31.27 26.60 -16.76
CA SER A 22 30.43 27.14 -17.84
C SER A 22 29.14 27.79 -17.29
N SER A 23 29.13 29.12 -17.32
CA SER A 23 27.93 29.97 -17.34
C SER A 23 27.31 29.99 -18.75
N PRO A 24 26.02 30.37 -18.98
CA PRO A 24 25.57 31.76 -18.75
C PRO A 24 24.08 32.01 -18.36
N ALA A 25 23.84 33.22 -17.80
CA ALA A 25 22.72 34.18 -17.97
C ALA A 25 21.25 33.70 -17.77
N ALA A 26 20.27 34.49 -17.30
CA ALA A 26 20.08 35.75 -16.58
C ALA A 26 18.54 35.85 -16.36
N ILE A 27 18.08 36.62 -15.36
CA ILE A 27 16.84 37.46 -15.31
C ILE A 27 16.27 37.50 -13.87
N GLY A 28 16.33 38.72 -13.30
CA GLY A 28 15.20 39.37 -12.62
C GLY A 28 14.89 39.00 -11.17
N THR A 29 15.54 39.69 -10.21
CA THR A 29 15.04 39.81 -8.83
C THR A 29 14.64 41.26 -8.57
N VAL A 30 13.36 41.47 -8.25
CA VAL A 30 12.79 42.74 -7.77
C VAL A 30 12.87 42.75 -6.25
N ASN A 31 13.54 43.77 -5.70
CA ASN A 31 13.56 44.13 -4.29
C ASN A 31 12.19 44.69 -3.87
N LEU A 32 11.73 44.32 -2.66
CA LEU A 32 10.75 45.08 -1.91
C LEU A 32 11.31 45.34 -0.52
N GLU A 33 11.56 46.62 -0.25
CA GLU A 33 11.87 47.20 1.05
C GLU A 33 10.74 46.95 2.06
N SER A 34 11.10 46.47 3.24
CA SER A 34 10.25 46.49 4.44
C SER A 34 10.83 47.51 5.43
N GLU A 35 10.14 48.64 5.58
CA GLU A 35 10.41 49.59 6.66
C GLU A 35 9.97 49.00 8.00
N ALA A 36 10.89 49.06 8.97
CA ALA A 36 10.62 48.85 10.38
C ALA A 36 10.44 50.21 11.07
N THR A 37 9.40 50.34 11.89
CA THR A 37 9.45 51.25 13.04
C THR A 37 8.84 50.56 14.25
N THR A 38 9.69 50.42 15.27
CA THR A 38 9.40 50.00 16.64
C THR A 38 9.17 51.27 17.45
N GLU A 39 8.17 51.31 18.33
CA GLU A 39 8.31 51.92 19.67
C GLU A 39 7.30 51.32 20.67
N ARG A 40 7.68 51.44 21.93
CA ARG A 40 7.45 50.54 23.06
C ARG A 40 6.78 51.31 24.20
N SER A 41 6.36 50.56 25.22
CA SER A 41 6.10 50.99 26.63
C SER A 41 4.63 51.37 26.90
N LEU A 42 3.98 51.09 28.03
CA LEU A 42 4.37 50.68 29.39
C LEU A 42 3.20 49.89 30.03
N GLY A 43 3.50 48.98 30.96
CA GLY A 43 2.51 48.38 31.85
C GLY A 43 2.27 49.20 33.12
N SER A 44 1.09 49.04 33.73
CA SER A 44 0.92 48.76 35.16
C SER A 44 -0.57 48.83 35.56
N GLN A 45 -0.89 48.00 36.55
CA GLN A 45 -2.21 47.68 37.08
C GLN A 45 -2.77 48.82 37.95
N SER A 46 -4.11 48.92 38.01
CA SER A 46 -4.86 49.21 39.26
C SER A 46 -6.32 48.80 39.10
N ALA A 47 -6.80 48.02 40.07
CA ALA A 47 -8.12 47.43 40.14
C ALA A 47 -9.18 48.41 40.64
N VAL A 48 -10.41 48.28 40.13
CA VAL A 48 -11.64 48.66 40.85
C VAL A 48 -12.70 47.59 40.57
N GLN A 49 -13.09 46.86 41.61
CA GLN A 49 -14.35 46.12 41.65
C GLN A 49 -15.47 47.05 42.11
N ILE A 50 -16.61 47.08 41.40
CA ILE A 50 -17.92 47.46 41.97
C ILE A 50 -19.00 46.49 41.47
N ALA A 51 -19.89 46.19 42.41
CA ALA A 51 -20.88 45.14 42.45
C ALA A 51 -22.13 45.34 41.56
N SER A 52 -22.84 44.21 41.43
CA SER A 52 -24.21 43.96 40.98
C SER A 52 -25.21 45.13 40.91
N GLY A 53 -25.90 45.26 39.76
CA GLY A 53 -27.10 46.08 39.60
C GLY A 53 -28.15 45.41 38.71
N ARG A 54 -29.20 44.85 39.35
CA ARG A 54 -30.41 44.32 38.71
C ARG A 54 -31.33 45.46 38.22
N ARG A 55 -31.92 45.25 37.03
CA ARG A 55 -33.27 45.67 36.57
C ARG A 55 -33.67 47.16 36.73
N TRP A 56 -33.45 47.96 35.68
CA TRP A 56 -33.84 49.38 35.57
C TRP A 56 -35.04 49.66 34.60
N TRP A 57 -35.78 48.65 34.12
CA TRP A 57 -36.83 48.85 33.09
C TRP A 57 -38.30 48.82 33.57
N TYR A 58 -38.56 48.78 34.88
CA TYR A 58 -39.95 48.69 35.40
C TYR A 58 -40.55 50.02 35.93
N SER A 59 -39.80 51.13 35.94
CA SER A 59 -40.27 52.40 36.50
C SER A 59 -40.96 53.35 35.51
N GLN A 60 -40.77 53.17 34.20
CA GLN A 60 -41.33 54.08 33.18
C GLN A 60 -42.69 53.60 32.62
N PHE A 61 -43.03 52.33 32.81
CA PHE A 61 -44.28 51.75 32.31
C PHE A 61 -45.50 52.12 33.18
N ASN A 62 -45.33 52.19 34.51
CA ASN A 62 -46.43 52.51 35.43
C ASN A 62 -46.81 54.00 35.42
N LEU A 63 -45.90 54.90 35.03
CA LEU A 63 -46.16 56.34 34.97
C LEU A 63 -46.99 56.72 33.72
N MET A 64 -46.77 56.00 32.61
CA MET A 64 -47.58 56.12 31.38
C MET A 64 -49.01 55.59 31.55
N LEU A 65 -49.19 54.50 32.30
CA LEU A 65 -50.53 53.94 32.57
C LEU A 65 -51.39 54.86 33.46
N GLY A 66 -50.75 55.56 34.41
CA GLY A 66 -51.42 56.52 35.30
C GLY A 66 -51.94 57.76 34.57
N VAL A 67 -51.18 58.30 33.60
CA VAL A 67 -51.61 59.46 32.80
C VAL A 67 -52.76 59.10 31.85
N PHE A 68 -52.73 57.90 31.27
CA PHE A 68 -53.80 57.44 30.37
C PHE A 68 -55.14 57.21 31.10
N ALA A 69 -55.09 56.67 32.33
CA ALA A 69 -56.27 56.50 33.16
C ALA A 69 -56.89 57.86 33.59
N LEU A 70 -56.06 58.87 33.84
CA LEU A 70 -56.51 60.20 34.28
C LEU A 70 -57.17 60.99 33.13
N LEU A 71 -56.67 60.85 31.90
CA LEU A 71 -57.27 61.44 30.70
C LEU A 71 -58.61 60.78 30.32
N ALA A 72 -58.72 59.45 30.48
CA ALA A 72 -59.98 58.75 30.25
C ALA A 72 -61.07 59.16 31.25
N LEU A 73 -60.71 59.38 32.52
CA LEU A 73 -61.63 59.80 33.57
C LEU A 73 -62.09 61.26 33.40
N ALA A 74 -61.21 62.14 32.91
CA ALA A 74 -61.55 63.51 32.56
C ALA A 74 -62.51 63.61 31.37
N ALA A 75 -62.35 62.75 30.34
CA ALA A 75 -63.25 62.69 29.20
C ALA A 75 -64.66 62.19 29.58
N ILE A 76 -64.76 61.23 30.51
CA ILE A 76 -66.05 60.72 30.99
C ILE A 76 -66.76 61.76 31.88
N LEU A 77 -66.01 62.50 32.71
CA LEU A 77 -66.57 63.59 33.54
C LEU A 77 -67.08 64.76 32.69
N PHE A 78 -66.43 65.07 31.56
CA PHE A 78 -66.84 66.14 30.66
C PHE A 78 -68.16 65.84 29.92
N VAL A 79 -68.43 64.56 29.62
CA VAL A 79 -69.69 64.13 28.98
C VAL A 79 -70.85 64.06 29.97
N LEU A 80 -70.59 63.85 31.27
CA LEU A 80 -71.63 63.75 32.30
C LEU A 80 -72.07 65.09 32.91
N LEU A 81 -71.31 66.18 32.73
CA LEU A 81 -71.58 67.50 33.34
C LEU A 81 -71.97 68.61 32.34
N ALA A 82 -72.15 68.30 31.05
CA ALA A 82 -72.54 69.30 30.05
C ALA A 82 -74.07 69.55 30.08
N PRO A 83 -74.54 70.79 30.34
CA PRO A 83 -75.97 71.12 30.30
C PRO A 83 -76.49 71.18 28.85
N PRO A 84 -77.79 70.88 28.61
CA PRO A 84 -78.38 70.97 27.29
C PRO A 84 -78.52 72.44 26.85
N PRO A 85 -78.23 72.80 25.60
CA PRO A 85 -78.40 74.17 25.13
C PRO A 85 -79.87 74.49 24.86
N GLU A 86 -80.37 75.53 25.55
CA GLU A 86 -81.63 76.20 25.25
C GLU A 86 -81.51 77.10 24.01
N LEU A 87 -82.59 77.11 23.24
CA LEU A 87 -82.88 78.01 22.14
C LEU A 87 -83.00 79.46 22.64
N ASN A 88 -82.33 80.42 21.99
CA ASN A 88 -82.93 81.73 21.76
C ASN A 88 -82.35 82.47 20.55
N GLN A 89 -83.27 83.23 19.96
CA GLN A 89 -83.28 83.79 18.62
C GLN A 89 -82.43 85.04 18.47
N ALA A 90 -81.88 85.23 17.27
CA ALA A 90 -81.79 86.54 16.65
C ALA A 90 -82.30 86.43 15.21
N ALA A 91 -83.48 86.98 14.97
CA ALA A 91 -84.09 87.14 13.67
C ALA A 91 -83.44 88.30 12.92
N ILE A 92 -83.12 88.11 11.63
CA ILE A 92 -83.30 89.14 10.59
C ILE A 92 -83.72 88.46 9.27
N LEU A 93 -85.00 88.68 8.94
CA LEU A 93 -85.65 88.81 7.62
C LEU A 93 -85.50 87.68 6.58
N GLY A 94 -86.60 86.93 6.42
CA GLY A 94 -86.92 86.24 5.18
C GLY A 94 -87.52 87.17 4.11
N SER A 95 -87.47 86.69 2.87
CA SER A 95 -88.49 86.95 1.84
C SER A 95 -88.48 85.80 0.82
N THR A 96 -89.36 84.83 1.12
CA THR A 96 -90.19 83.99 0.23
C THR A 96 -89.60 83.25 -0.97
N GLY A 97 -89.74 81.94 -0.91
CA GLY A 97 -89.78 81.02 -2.05
C GLY A 97 -90.17 79.62 -1.58
N ASP A 98 -91.43 79.42 -1.21
CA ASP A 98 -92.03 78.11 -0.94
C ASP A 98 -91.90 77.18 -2.16
N THR A 99 -91.46 75.94 -1.96
CA THR A 99 -92.30 74.78 -2.31
C THR A 99 -91.86 73.49 -1.60
N SER A 100 -92.89 72.80 -1.16
CA SER A 100 -92.96 71.53 -0.46
C SER A 100 -92.52 70.29 -1.27
N ASN A 101 -91.74 69.43 -0.61
CA ASN A 101 -92.01 68.00 -0.39
C ASN A 101 -92.02 67.01 -1.59
N SER A 102 -90.96 66.19 -1.72
CA SER A 102 -91.07 64.70 -1.84
C SER A 102 -89.71 64.00 -2.08
N PRO A 103 -89.59 62.71 -1.70
CA PRO A 103 -88.31 62.03 -1.50
C PRO A 103 -87.65 61.62 -2.82
N GLN A 104 -86.41 62.05 -3.05
CA GLN A 104 -85.57 61.46 -4.09
C GLN A 104 -85.19 60.03 -3.66
N ALA A 105 -86.02 59.09 -4.09
CA ALA A 105 -85.56 57.77 -4.49
C ALA A 105 -84.34 57.97 -5.41
N ASN A 106 -83.25 57.32 -5.04
CA ASN A 106 -82.00 57.28 -5.79
C ASN A 106 -82.28 56.69 -7.19
N ASN A 107 -82.58 57.54 -8.16
CA ASN A 107 -82.95 57.17 -9.51
C ASN A 107 -81.67 56.97 -10.34
N GLU A 108 -80.83 56.03 -9.92
CA GLU A 108 -79.67 55.61 -10.71
C GLU A 108 -80.13 54.66 -11.81
N ALA A 109 -79.80 54.97 -13.06
CA ALA A 109 -80.16 54.14 -14.21
C ALA A 109 -79.68 52.68 -14.01
N PRO A 110 -80.46 51.66 -14.43
CA PRO A 110 -80.12 50.24 -14.26
C PRO A 110 -78.70 49.87 -14.75
N TRP A 111 -78.23 50.53 -15.82
CA TRP A 111 -76.88 50.38 -16.36
C TRP A 111 -75.77 50.85 -15.39
N ASN A 112 -75.94 52.01 -14.71
CA ASN A 112 -74.99 52.51 -13.70
C ASN A 112 -74.96 51.63 -12.44
N GLN A 113 -76.09 51.02 -12.10
CA GLN A 113 -76.18 50.10 -10.96
C GLN A 113 -75.45 48.78 -11.26
N GLN A 114 -75.58 48.25 -12.48
CA GLN A 114 -74.88 47.05 -12.91
C GLN A 114 -73.36 47.27 -13.00
N GLN A 115 -72.90 48.42 -13.49
CA GLN A 115 -71.47 48.77 -13.52
C GLN A 115 -70.85 48.89 -12.13
N ARG A 116 -71.53 49.52 -11.17
CA ARG A 116 -71.03 49.58 -9.80
C ARG A 116 -71.04 48.22 -9.11
N ALA A 117 -72.05 47.39 -9.37
CA ALA A 117 -72.06 46.01 -8.88
C ALA A 117 -70.87 45.20 -9.42
N GLN A 118 -70.53 45.40 -10.70
CA GLN A 118 -69.35 44.79 -11.33
C GLN A 118 -68.04 45.31 -10.70
N ALA A 119 -67.87 46.63 -10.56
CA ALA A 119 -66.68 47.23 -9.94
C ALA A 119 -66.52 46.81 -8.46
N ARG A 120 -67.62 46.65 -7.74
CA ARG A 120 -67.61 46.07 -6.38
C ARG A 120 -67.14 44.62 -6.40
N SER A 121 -67.65 43.79 -7.31
CA SER A 121 -67.23 42.40 -7.43
C SER A 121 -65.74 42.29 -7.82
N GLU A 122 -65.27 43.17 -8.71
CA GLU A 122 -63.87 43.22 -9.14
C GLU A 122 -62.94 43.62 -7.98
N SER A 123 -63.26 44.69 -7.24
CA SER A 123 -62.49 45.09 -6.06
C SER A 123 -62.42 43.99 -4.99
N GLN A 124 -63.52 43.28 -4.73
CA GLN A 124 -63.53 42.13 -3.82
C GLN A 124 -62.65 40.97 -4.31
N THR A 125 -62.60 40.73 -5.61
CA THR A 125 -61.75 39.70 -6.22
C THR A 125 -60.28 40.04 -6.04
N ILE A 126 -59.89 41.28 -6.32
CA ILE A 126 -58.51 41.75 -6.14
C ILE A 126 -58.13 41.71 -4.66
N LEU A 127 -59.01 42.16 -3.77
CA LEU A 127 -58.79 42.11 -2.33
C LEU A 127 -58.58 40.68 -1.82
N THR A 128 -59.34 39.71 -2.33
CA THR A 128 -59.17 38.29 -1.98
C THR A 128 -57.77 37.79 -2.38
N GLY A 129 -57.31 38.12 -3.60
CA GLY A 129 -55.96 37.82 -4.05
C GLY A 129 -54.89 38.52 -3.22
N LEU A 130 -55.11 39.77 -2.85
CA LEU A 130 -54.21 40.56 -2.01
C LEU A 130 -54.07 39.97 -0.61
N LEU A 131 -55.16 39.53 0.01
CA LEU A 131 -55.14 38.84 1.32
C LEU A 131 -54.40 37.50 1.24
N ALA A 132 -54.53 36.77 0.14
CA ALA A 132 -53.76 35.54 -0.09
C ALA A 132 -52.26 35.83 -0.25
N ASN A 133 -51.89 36.87 -1.02
CA ASN A 133 -50.52 37.32 -1.19
C ASN A 133 -49.92 37.81 0.14
N LYS A 134 -50.68 38.58 0.91
CA LYS A 134 -50.31 39.01 2.28
C LYS A 134 -49.97 37.80 3.15
N LYS A 135 -50.89 36.83 3.26
CA LYS A 135 -50.69 35.62 4.05
C LYS A 135 -49.48 34.80 3.55
N SER A 136 -49.28 34.71 2.24
CA SER A 136 -48.14 34.01 1.67
C SER A 136 -46.80 34.72 1.96
N LEU A 137 -46.76 36.05 1.96
CA LEU A 137 -45.57 36.82 2.35
C LEU A 137 -45.30 36.73 3.85
N GLU A 138 -46.34 36.76 4.69
CA GLU A 138 -46.24 36.52 6.13
C GLU A 138 -45.67 35.13 6.44
N ASN A 139 -46.16 34.09 5.77
CA ASN A 139 -45.62 32.72 5.87
C ASN A 139 -44.15 32.62 5.43
N LYS A 140 -43.67 33.58 4.62
CA LYS A 140 -42.29 33.71 4.16
C LYS A 140 -41.50 34.73 5.01
N ASN A 141 -42.01 35.06 6.19
CA ASN A 141 -41.39 35.97 7.15
C ASN A 141 -41.00 37.34 6.56
N VAL A 142 -41.85 37.92 5.70
CA VAL A 142 -41.59 39.22 5.04
C VAL A 142 -41.23 40.36 5.99
N LEU A 143 -41.73 40.31 7.22
CA LEU A 143 -41.41 41.29 8.27
C LEU A 143 -39.93 41.28 8.67
N ASN A 144 -39.21 40.17 8.47
CA ASN A 144 -37.80 40.07 8.81
C ASN A 144 -36.87 40.56 7.69
N TRP A 145 -37.32 40.55 6.43
CA TRP A 145 -36.43 40.82 5.28
C TRP A 145 -36.88 41.96 4.37
N ALA A 146 -38.13 42.42 4.47
CA ALA A 146 -38.62 43.60 3.75
C ALA A 146 -39.77 44.32 4.51
N PRO A 147 -39.60 44.68 5.80
CA PRO A 147 -40.69 45.24 6.61
C PRO A 147 -41.25 46.55 6.03
N GLU A 148 -40.41 47.46 5.55
CA GLU A 148 -40.85 48.78 5.09
C GLU A 148 -41.65 48.68 3.78
N ARG A 149 -41.20 47.83 2.84
CA ARG A 149 -41.90 47.61 1.57
C ARG A 149 -43.21 46.87 1.77
N PHE A 150 -43.23 45.91 2.70
CA PHE A 150 -44.47 45.21 3.04
C PHE A 150 -45.46 46.14 3.72
N GLN A 151 -45.02 46.97 4.68
CA GLN A 151 -45.90 47.93 5.34
C GLN A 151 -46.48 48.93 4.33
N ARG A 152 -45.68 49.44 3.39
CA ARG A 152 -46.18 50.30 2.32
C ARG A 152 -47.31 49.64 1.51
N ALA A 153 -47.17 48.35 1.17
CA ALA A 153 -48.23 47.63 0.47
C ALA A 153 -49.51 47.55 1.32
N LEU A 154 -49.38 47.35 2.64
CA LEU A 154 -50.53 47.35 3.56
C LEU A 154 -51.19 48.72 3.68
N ASP A 155 -50.41 49.80 3.73
CA ASP A 155 -50.94 51.18 3.80
C ASP A 155 -51.74 51.54 2.53
N ILE A 156 -51.22 51.19 1.34
CA ILE A 156 -51.92 51.37 0.06
C ILE A 156 -53.23 50.55 0.03
N ALA A 157 -53.24 49.35 0.62
CA ALA A 157 -54.45 48.54 0.72
C ALA A 157 -55.50 49.21 1.63
N ALA A 158 -55.05 49.79 2.76
CA ALA A 158 -55.93 50.50 3.69
C ALA A 158 -56.55 51.75 3.05
N GLU A 159 -55.81 52.48 2.20
CA GLU A 159 -56.38 53.56 1.38
C GLU A 159 -57.48 53.04 0.45
N GLY A 160 -57.28 51.87 -0.17
CA GLY A 160 -58.29 51.20 -0.97
C GLY A 160 -59.56 50.87 -0.17
N ASP A 161 -59.42 50.44 1.09
CA ASP A 161 -60.55 50.18 1.98
C ASP A 161 -61.36 51.47 2.29
N GLU A 162 -60.69 52.61 2.43
CA GLU A 162 -61.38 53.90 2.62
C GLU A 162 -62.18 54.31 1.38
N PHE A 163 -61.64 54.15 0.17
CA PHE A 163 -62.39 54.37 -1.07
C PHE A 163 -63.57 53.39 -1.22
N TYR A 164 -63.37 52.13 -0.84
CA TYR A 164 -64.41 51.11 -0.90
C TYR A 164 -65.59 51.44 0.04
N LYS A 165 -65.32 51.91 1.27
CA LYS A 165 -66.34 52.38 2.23
C LYS A 165 -67.17 53.54 1.68
N GLN A 166 -66.54 54.44 0.95
CA GLN A 166 -67.18 55.58 0.28
C GLN A 166 -67.94 55.18 -1.00
N GLN A 167 -67.97 53.89 -1.35
CA GLN A 167 -68.54 53.35 -2.60
C GLN A 167 -67.83 53.85 -3.88
N ASN A 168 -66.63 54.43 -3.76
CA ASN A 168 -65.78 54.80 -4.88
C ASN A 168 -64.97 53.57 -5.35
N PHE A 169 -65.64 52.65 -6.04
CA PHE A 169 -65.04 51.38 -6.42
C PHE A 169 -63.88 51.53 -7.44
N ALA A 170 -63.87 52.57 -8.26
CA ALA A 170 -62.81 52.78 -9.25
C ALA A 170 -61.45 53.10 -8.59
N GLU A 171 -61.43 54.02 -7.63
CA GLU A 171 -60.20 54.31 -6.87
C GLU A 171 -59.82 53.16 -5.94
N ALA A 172 -60.79 52.45 -5.34
CA ALA A 172 -60.52 51.25 -4.56
C ALA A 172 -59.81 50.16 -5.38
N ILE A 173 -60.28 49.88 -6.60
CA ILE A 173 -59.64 48.94 -7.54
C ILE A 173 -58.19 49.36 -7.80
N LYS A 174 -57.95 50.65 -8.10
CA LYS A 174 -56.62 51.17 -8.40
C LYS A 174 -55.66 51.05 -7.21
N SER A 175 -56.11 51.38 -6.00
CA SER A 175 -55.30 51.20 -4.77
C SER A 175 -55.00 49.72 -4.53
N TYR A 176 -55.99 48.82 -4.63
CA TYR A 176 -55.75 47.38 -4.47
C TYR A 176 -54.81 46.80 -5.53
N GLN A 177 -54.92 47.24 -6.80
CA GLN A 177 -53.99 46.84 -7.86
C GLN A 177 -52.56 47.31 -7.57
N THR A 178 -52.40 48.54 -7.08
CA THR A 178 -51.09 49.11 -6.72
C THR A 178 -50.47 48.34 -5.56
N SER A 179 -51.24 48.05 -4.50
CA SER A 179 -50.80 47.21 -3.39
C SER A 179 -50.42 45.80 -3.84
N SER A 180 -51.20 45.20 -4.76
CA SER A 180 -50.90 43.89 -5.33
C SER A 180 -49.58 43.88 -6.10
N ALA A 181 -49.33 44.92 -6.92
CA ALA A 181 -48.08 45.07 -7.65
C ALA A 181 -46.86 45.24 -6.71
N GLU A 182 -47.01 45.96 -5.60
CA GLU A 182 -45.96 46.06 -4.57
C GLU A 182 -45.68 44.69 -3.93
N MET A 183 -46.71 43.91 -3.57
CA MET A 183 -46.54 42.54 -3.05
C MET A 183 -45.93 41.58 -4.08
N GLU A 184 -46.28 41.69 -5.37
CA GLU A 184 -45.63 40.93 -6.44
C GLU A 184 -44.15 41.28 -6.59
N SER A 185 -43.78 42.54 -6.39
CA SER A 185 -42.37 42.95 -6.40
C SER A 185 -41.59 42.29 -5.27
N LEU A 186 -42.20 42.10 -4.09
CA LEU A 186 -41.60 41.39 -2.96
C LEU A 186 -41.36 39.91 -3.31
N PHE A 187 -42.32 39.26 -3.97
CA PHE A 187 -42.12 37.88 -4.45
C PHE A 187 -40.97 37.76 -5.45
N LYS A 188 -40.73 38.78 -6.30
CA LYS A 188 -39.61 38.80 -7.25
C LYS A 188 -38.25 38.99 -6.57
N LEU A 189 -38.20 39.64 -5.40
CA LEU A 189 -36.96 39.85 -4.64
C LEU A 189 -36.53 38.61 -3.84
N LEU A 190 -37.50 37.83 -3.37
CA LEU A 190 -37.25 36.70 -2.49
C LEU A 190 -36.25 35.66 -3.06
N PRO A 191 -36.34 35.22 -4.34
CA PRO A 191 -35.38 34.28 -4.91
C PRO A 191 -33.93 34.80 -4.87
N ALA A 192 -33.71 36.09 -5.11
CA ALA A 192 -32.38 36.69 -5.07
C ALA A 192 -31.81 36.70 -3.64
N LYS A 193 -32.64 37.03 -2.64
CA LYS A 193 -32.26 36.98 -1.22
C LYS A 193 -31.94 35.54 -0.78
N VAL A 194 -32.77 34.56 -1.14
CA VAL A 194 -32.52 33.14 -0.86
C VAL A 194 -31.22 32.67 -1.49
N ASN A 195 -30.97 33.00 -2.76
CA ASN A 195 -29.73 32.61 -3.45
C ASN A 195 -28.48 33.24 -2.83
N ALA A 196 -28.56 34.50 -2.38
CA ALA A 196 -27.46 35.17 -1.69
C ALA A 196 -27.13 34.48 -0.35
N LEU A 197 -28.14 34.10 0.43
CA LEU A 197 -27.97 33.36 1.68
C LEU A 197 -27.38 31.95 1.44
N LEU A 198 -27.89 31.22 0.43
CA LEU A 198 -27.35 29.91 0.06
C LEU A 198 -25.87 30.00 -0.36
N THR A 199 -25.52 31.00 -1.18
CA THR A 199 -24.14 31.24 -1.61
C THR A 199 -23.25 31.60 -0.42
N GLY A 200 -23.73 32.46 0.48
CA GLY A 200 -23.03 32.79 1.72
C GLY A 200 -22.83 31.58 2.62
N GLY A 201 -23.84 30.72 2.76
CA GLY A 201 -23.77 29.49 3.54
C GLY A 201 -22.74 28.50 2.98
N GLU A 202 -22.71 28.31 1.65
CA GLU A 202 -21.72 27.44 1.02
C GLU A 202 -20.29 28.00 1.15
N ASN A 203 -20.12 29.33 1.01
CA ASN A 203 -18.82 29.98 1.28
C ASN A 203 -18.40 29.80 2.74
N ALA A 204 -19.32 29.93 3.69
CA ALA A 204 -19.05 29.69 5.10
C ALA A 204 -18.65 28.23 5.38
N LEU A 205 -19.26 27.25 4.70
CA LEU A 205 -18.81 25.85 4.76
C LEU A 205 -17.39 25.71 4.25
N ASN A 206 -17.09 26.25 3.07
CA ASN A 206 -15.77 26.17 2.45
C ASN A 206 -14.68 26.83 3.32
N ASP A 207 -15.01 27.94 3.97
CA ASP A 207 -14.12 28.69 4.87
C ASP A 207 -13.97 28.05 6.26
N GLY A 208 -14.66 26.95 6.56
CA GLY A 208 -14.65 26.33 7.90
C GLY A 208 -15.44 27.10 8.96
N LYS A 209 -16.33 28.01 8.57
CA LYS A 209 -17.13 28.86 9.47
C LYS A 209 -18.47 28.20 9.80
N SER A 210 -18.43 27.14 10.60
CA SER A 210 -19.59 26.34 11.02
C SER A 210 -20.77 27.17 11.57
N ALA A 211 -20.51 28.09 12.50
CA ALA A 211 -21.55 28.91 13.10
C ALA A 211 -22.28 29.79 12.06
N LEU A 212 -21.51 30.47 11.19
CA LEU A 212 -22.06 31.31 10.13
C LEU A 212 -22.84 30.47 9.09
N ALA A 213 -22.33 29.29 8.73
CA ALA A 213 -23.06 28.40 7.83
C ALA A 213 -24.41 27.95 8.43
N LYS A 214 -24.44 27.57 9.72
CA LYS A 214 -25.67 27.22 10.43
C LYS A 214 -26.68 28.37 10.44
N GLU A 215 -26.21 29.59 10.68
CA GLU A 215 -27.03 30.80 10.68
C GLU A 215 -27.63 31.06 9.29
N LEU A 216 -26.81 31.11 8.25
CA LEU A 216 -27.26 31.45 6.89
C LEU A 216 -28.21 30.41 6.30
N PHE A 217 -27.94 29.11 6.46
CA PHE A 217 -28.89 28.07 6.04
C PHE A 217 -30.14 28.05 6.90
N GLY A 218 -30.02 28.36 8.20
CA GLY A 218 -31.15 28.56 9.09
C GLY A 218 -32.08 29.68 8.60
N GLU A 219 -31.53 30.83 8.22
CA GLU A 219 -32.29 31.96 7.66
C GLU A 219 -33.04 31.53 6.39
N VAL A 220 -32.40 30.79 5.47
CA VAL A 220 -33.10 30.25 4.29
C VAL A 220 -34.29 29.39 4.67
N LEU A 221 -34.16 28.50 5.67
CA LEU A 221 -35.28 27.66 6.13
C LEU A 221 -36.39 28.44 6.82
N THR A 222 -36.13 29.67 7.30
CA THR A 222 -37.20 30.57 7.75
C THR A 222 -37.95 31.23 6.58
N LEU A 223 -37.28 31.43 5.43
CA LEU A 223 -37.87 32.05 4.24
C LEU A 223 -38.57 31.03 3.32
N ASP A 224 -38.02 29.82 3.27
CA ASP A 224 -38.43 28.69 2.45
C ASP A 224 -38.15 27.38 3.20
N SER A 225 -39.11 26.94 4.00
CA SER A 225 -38.98 25.77 4.88
C SER A 225 -38.73 24.46 4.15
N GLY A 226 -39.04 24.39 2.85
CA GLY A 226 -38.84 23.23 1.99
C GLY A 226 -37.56 23.26 1.17
N ASN A 227 -36.65 24.22 1.40
CA ASN A 227 -35.48 24.40 0.55
C ASN A 227 -34.45 23.26 0.71
N PRO A 228 -34.26 22.38 -0.31
CA PRO A 228 -33.42 21.20 -0.16
C PRO A 228 -31.93 21.55 -0.01
N ALA A 229 -31.48 22.65 -0.63
CA ALA A 229 -30.09 23.09 -0.54
C ALA A 229 -29.76 23.60 0.88
N ALA A 230 -30.68 24.33 1.51
CA ALA A 230 -30.50 24.80 2.87
C ALA A 230 -30.54 23.66 3.90
N THR A 231 -31.44 22.68 3.75
CA THR A 231 -31.46 21.49 4.62
C THR A 231 -30.14 20.73 4.52
N ALA A 232 -29.67 20.44 3.31
CA ALA A 232 -28.40 19.74 3.10
C ALA A 232 -27.19 20.54 3.62
N GLY A 233 -27.18 21.87 3.38
CA GLY A 233 -26.13 22.76 3.87
C GLY A 233 -26.08 22.84 5.40
N LEU A 234 -27.24 22.90 6.06
CA LEU A 234 -27.33 22.91 7.52
C LEU A 234 -26.84 21.60 8.15
N ASP A 235 -27.16 20.46 7.53
CA ASP A 235 -26.67 19.15 7.98
C ASP A 235 -25.14 19.01 7.84
N ARG A 236 -24.56 19.56 6.77
CA ARG A 236 -23.09 19.67 6.64
C ARG A 236 -22.51 20.59 7.71
N ALA A 237 -23.10 21.77 7.91
CA ALA A 237 -22.64 22.74 8.89
C ALA A 237 -22.65 22.18 10.33
N ARG A 238 -23.64 21.34 10.68
CA ARG A 238 -23.70 20.64 11.98
C ARG A 238 -22.52 19.73 12.25
N LYS A 239 -21.95 19.11 11.22
CA LYS A 239 -20.81 18.19 11.32
C LYS A 239 -19.46 18.88 11.12
N LEU A 240 -19.46 20.11 10.62
CA LEU A 240 -18.23 20.80 10.21
C LEU A 240 -17.24 20.98 11.35
N ASP A 241 -17.70 21.26 12.57
CA ASP A 241 -16.80 21.40 13.73
C ASP A 241 -16.00 20.11 14.01
N GLU A 242 -16.65 18.94 13.90
CA GLU A 242 -16.00 17.64 14.05
C GLU A 242 -15.04 17.35 12.89
N VAL A 243 -15.45 17.67 11.65
CA VAL A 243 -14.60 17.55 10.46
C VAL A 243 -13.31 18.37 10.62
N LEU A 244 -13.42 19.62 11.08
CA LEU A 244 -12.28 20.51 11.29
C LEU A 244 -11.35 20.00 12.39
N GLN A 245 -11.88 19.43 13.47
CA GLN A 245 -11.06 18.81 14.51
C GLN A 245 -10.28 17.60 13.99
N LEU A 246 -10.93 16.71 13.24
CA LEU A 246 -10.26 15.55 12.62
C LEU A 246 -9.15 15.99 11.65
N ILE A 247 -9.39 17.02 10.84
CA ILE A 247 -8.37 17.59 9.94
C ILE A 247 -7.22 18.19 10.73
N ALA A 248 -7.49 18.93 11.81
CA ALA A 248 -6.45 19.49 12.67
C ALA A 248 -5.57 18.38 13.29
N THR A 249 -6.18 17.30 13.77
CA THR A 249 -5.46 16.11 14.26
C THR A 249 -4.66 15.43 13.14
N ALA A 250 -5.21 15.31 11.94
CA ALA A 250 -4.47 14.77 10.79
C ALA A 250 -3.24 15.62 10.44
N ASN A 251 -3.37 16.95 10.44
CA ASN A 251 -2.28 17.89 10.19
C ASN A 251 -1.19 17.81 11.29
N GLN A 252 -1.58 17.58 12.54
CA GLN A 252 -0.63 17.33 13.62
C GLN A 252 0.21 16.09 13.33
N TYR A 253 -0.42 14.98 12.94
CA TYR A 253 0.31 13.76 12.56
C TYR A 253 1.23 13.96 11.35
N GLN A 254 0.87 14.82 10.39
CA GLN A 254 1.79 15.20 9.29
C GLN A 254 3.00 15.99 9.78
N THR A 255 2.81 16.85 10.77
CA THR A 255 3.90 17.59 11.42
C THR A 255 4.82 16.62 12.18
N GLU A 256 4.24 15.68 12.91
CA GLU A 256 4.98 14.62 13.60
C GLU A 256 5.75 13.73 12.62
N PHE A 257 5.15 13.37 11.48
CA PHE A 257 5.84 12.66 10.40
C PHE A 257 7.04 13.45 9.86
N SER A 258 6.91 14.76 9.72
CA SER A 258 8.02 15.61 9.24
C SER A 258 9.21 15.59 10.20
N ALA A 259 8.97 15.42 11.50
CA ALA A 259 10.02 15.31 12.52
C ALA A 259 10.56 13.86 12.68
N SER A 260 9.68 12.86 12.65
CA SER A 260 9.99 11.48 13.00
C SER A 260 10.34 10.60 11.80
N GLY A 261 9.81 10.94 10.62
CA GLY A 261 9.83 10.12 9.42
C GLY A 261 9.09 8.78 9.55
N ARG A 262 8.24 8.56 10.56
CA ARG A 262 7.59 7.27 10.82
C ARG A 262 6.34 7.07 9.96
N LEU A 263 6.23 5.88 9.37
CA LEU A 263 5.07 5.50 8.56
C LEU A 263 3.76 5.48 9.39
N SER A 264 3.84 5.17 10.68
CA SER A 264 2.70 5.18 11.61
C SER A 264 2.01 6.53 11.66
N ASP A 265 2.78 7.62 11.60
CA ASP A 265 2.26 8.97 11.75
C ASP A 265 1.44 9.34 10.50
N LEU A 266 1.91 8.97 9.30
CA LEU A 266 1.10 9.08 8.08
C LEU A 266 -0.16 8.21 8.09
N GLN A 267 -0.10 7.00 8.67
CA GLN A 267 -1.27 6.13 8.78
C GLN A 267 -2.33 6.71 9.72
N SER A 268 -1.91 7.31 10.84
CA SER A 268 -2.81 8.03 11.75
C SER A 268 -3.43 9.26 11.09
N ALA A 269 -2.66 10.00 10.29
CA ALA A 269 -3.20 11.10 9.48
C ALA A 269 -4.24 10.61 8.45
N GLU A 270 -3.96 9.51 7.75
CA GLU A 270 -4.90 8.89 6.78
C GLU A 270 -6.22 8.52 7.46
N GLN A 271 -6.19 7.90 8.64
CA GLN A 271 -7.39 7.52 9.39
C GLN A 271 -8.26 8.73 9.74
N ASN A 272 -7.64 9.83 10.21
CA ASN A 272 -8.38 11.04 10.56
C ASN A 272 -9.00 11.72 9.33
N TYR A 273 -8.29 11.80 8.19
CA TYR A 273 -8.89 12.31 6.96
C TYR A 273 -9.99 11.39 6.42
N LEU A 274 -9.86 10.07 6.55
CA LEU A 274 -10.93 9.13 6.17
C LEU A 274 -12.20 9.37 6.99
N GLN A 275 -12.06 9.58 8.30
CA GLN A 275 -13.19 9.89 9.17
C GLN A 275 -13.80 11.25 8.81
N ALA A 276 -12.98 12.29 8.61
CA ALA A 276 -13.44 13.61 8.17
C ALA A 276 -14.22 13.52 6.83
N ASN A 277 -13.68 12.78 5.87
CA ASN A 277 -14.30 12.55 4.57
C ASN A 277 -15.60 11.74 4.65
N SER A 278 -15.75 10.87 5.66
CA SER A 278 -17.00 10.14 5.89
C SER A 278 -18.13 11.04 6.42
N LEU A 279 -17.77 12.10 7.16
CA LEU A 279 -18.72 13.06 7.72
C LEU A 279 -19.18 14.10 6.70
N ASP A 280 -18.25 14.66 5.90
CA ASP A 280 -18.55 15.53 4.76
C ASP A 280 -17.65 15.22 3.56
N PRO A 281 -18.09 14.35 2.63
CA PRO A 281 -17.34 14.01 1.41
C PRO A 281 -17.15 15.19 0.45
N LYS A 282 -17.87 16.30 0.62
CA LYS A 282 -17.77 17.49 -0.23
C LYS A 282 -16.77 18.51 0.31
N TYR A 283 -16.25 18.34 1.52
CA TYR A 283 -15.30 19.28 2.10
C TYR A 283 -13.90 19.05 1.51
N LYS A 284 -13.49 19.93 0.59
CA LYS A 284 -12.25 19.78 -0.20
C LYS A 284 -10.98 19.53 0.65
N PRO A 285 -10.74 20.26 1.76
CA PRO A 285 -9.54 20.05 2.55
C PRO A 285 -9.38 18.61 3.08
N ALA A 286 -10.48 17.92 3.38
CA ALA A 286 -10.43 16.51 3.78
C ALA A 286 -10.00 15.59 2.62
N THR A 287 -10.59 15.79 1.44
CA THR A 287 -10.27 14.99 0.23
C THR A 287 -8.85 15.21 -0.27
N GLU A 288 -8.38 16.46 -0.26
CA GLU A 288 -7.03 16.83 -0.70
C GLU A 288 -5.98 16.32 0.28
N GLY A 289 -6.22 16.47 1.60
CA GLY A 289 -5.36 15.90 2.63
C GLY A 289 -5.26 14.38 2.56
N LEU A 290 -6.38 13.68 2.28
CA LEU A 290 -6.40 12.24 2.06
C LEU A 290 -5.60 11.81 0.83
N ALA A 291 -5.71 12.55 -0.29
CA ALA A 291 -4.93 12.26 -1.48
C ALA A 291 -3.43 12.44 -1.24
N TRP A 292 -3.06 13.54 -0.57
CA TRP A 292 -1.68 13.84 -0.22
C TRP A 292 -1.08 12.75 0.69
N VAL A 293 -1.75 12.39 1.78
CA VAL A 293 -1.21 11.42 2.75
C VAL A 293 -1.05 10.04 2.15
N ARG A 294 -1.96 9.63 1.26
CA ARG A 294 -1.84 8.36 0.51
C ARG A 294 -0.63 8.35 -0.41
N SER A 295 -0.36 9.45 -1.11
CA SER A 295 0.86 9.59 -1.91
C SER A 295 2.10 9.51 -1.02
N ALA A 296 2.12 10.23 0.11
CA ALA A 296 3.24 10.21 1.05
C ALA A 296 3.50 8.81 1.64
N ILE A 297 2.44 8.03 1.91
CA ILE A 297 2.56 6.63 2.35
C ILE A 297 3.24 5.77 1.28
N LEU A 298 2.85 5.91 0.01
CA LEU A 298 3.46 5.18 -1.10
C LEU A 298 4.93 5.56 -1.26
N ASP A 299 5.24 6.86 -1.22
CA ASP A 299 6.60 7.38 -1.30
C ASP A 299 7.48 6.85 -0.18
N LYS A 300 6.99 6.88 1.06
CA LYS A 300 7.73 6.38 2.21
C LYS A 300 7.96 4.87 2.14
N ARG A 301 6.95 4.09 1.74
CA ARG A 301 7.08 2.64 1.56
C ARG A 301 8.10 2.31 0.47
N PHE A 302 8.08 3.06 -0.64
CA PHE A 302 9.06 2.92 -1.71
C PHE A 302 10.49 3.20 -1.20
N GLN A 303 10.69 4.32 -0.49
CA GLN A 303 12.00 4.66 0.11
C GLN A 303 12.52 3.60 1.08
N LEU A 304 11.64 3.02 1.90
CA LEU A 304 12.00 1.93 2.81
C LEU A 304 12.39 0.65 2.06
N ALA A 305 11.64 0.30 1.01
CA ALA A 305 11.94 -0.85 0.15
C ALA A 305 13.29 -0.67 -0.57
N MET A 306 13.54 0.51 -1.14
CA MET A 306 14.80 0.86 -1.79
C MET A 306 15.98 0.83 -0.81
N SER A 307 15.84 1.45 0.36
CA SER A 307 16.87 1.43 1.41
C SER A 307 17.19 -0.01 1.86
N LYS A 308 16.17 -0.85 2.03
CA LYS A 308 16.35 -2.28 2.32
C LYS A 308 17.10 -2.96 1.19
N ALA A 309 16.72 -2.72 -0.06
CA ALA A 309 17.34 -3.35 -1.22
C ALA A 309 18.82 -3.03 -1.34
N TYR A 310 19.20 -1.75 -1.19
CA TYR A 310 20.60 -1.35 -1.19
C TYR A 310 21.40 -1.93 -0.03
N ARG A 311 20.83 -1.99 1.18
CA ARG A 311 21.50 -2.63 2.32
C ARG A 311 21.79 -4.11 2.05
N GLU A 312 20.82 -4.86 1.51
CA GLU A 312 21.05 -6.26 1.16
C GLU A 312 22.06 -6.41 0.00
N LEU A 313 22.04 -5.49 -0.97
CA LEU A 313 22.98 -5.46 -2.08
C LEU A 313 24.43 -5.27 -1.59
N PHE A 314 24.66 -4.28 -0.73
CA PHE A 314 25.99 -4.01 -0.13
C PHE A 314 26.44 -5.12 0.83
N ALA A 315 25.50 -5.87 1.42
CA ALA A 315 25.80 -7.07 2.19
C ALA A 315 26.06 -8.32 1.34
N ASN A 316 26.14 -8.21 0.01
CA ASN A 316 26.26 -9.31 -0.96
C ASN A 316 25.13 -10.36 -0.87
N ARG A 317 23.97 -9.98 -0.32
CA ARG A 317 22.77 -10.82 -0.23
C ARG A 317 21.88 -10.60 -1.43
N TYR A 318 22.39 -10.92 -2.62
CA TYR A 318 21.76 -10.53 -3.88
C TYR A 318 20.32 -11.04 -4.05
N ALA A 319 20.01 -12.26 -3.60
CA ALA A 319 18.64 -12.76 -3.64
C ALA A 319 17.66 -11.89 -2.80
N ALA A 320 18.08 -11.47 -1.60
CA ALA A 320 17.30 -10.59 -0.75
C ALA A 320 17.19 -9.17 -1.33
N ALA A 321 18.27 -8.66 -1.94
CA ALA A 321 18.29 -7.39 -2.64
C ALA A 321 17.29 -7.37 -3.81
N ARG A 322 17.30 -8.40 -4.66
CA ARG A 322 16.33 -8.55 -5.77
C ARG A 322 14.89 -8.55 -5.29
N ASN A 323 14.59 -9.29 -4.22
CA ASN A 323 13.24 -9.32 -3.66
C ASN A 323 12.83 -7.93 -3.17
N ALA A 324 13.72 -7.20 -2.51
CA ALA A 324 13.44 -5.84 -2.03
C ALA A 324 13.27 -4.81 -3.17
N PHE A 325 14.07 -4.88 -4.24
CA PHE A 325 13.85 -4.06 -5.44
C PHE A 325 12.53 -4.41 -6.15
N ALA A 326 12.17 -5.70 -6.19
CA ALA A 326 10.89 -6.13 -6.74
C ALA A 326 9.71 -5.58 -5.91
N GLU A 327 9.81 -5.55 -4.58
CA GLU A 327 8.81 -4.90 -3.73
C GLU A 327 8.73 -3.38 -3.99
N ALA A 328 9.86 -2.70 -4.19
CA ALA A 328 9.87 -1.29 -4.57
C ALA A 328 9.15 -1.06 -5.91
N LEU A 329 9.37 -1.91 -6.91
CA LEU A 329 8.72 -1.85 -8.22
C LEU A 329 7.22 -2.21 -8.18
N LYS A 330 6.76 -3.01 -7.20
CA LYS A 330 5.32 -3.22 -6.95
C LYS A 330 4.65 -1.95 -6.44
N ILE A 331 5.37 -1.14 -5.65
CA ILE A 331 4.85 0.12 -5.10
C ILE A 331 4.84 1.22 -6.16
N LYS A 332 5.93 1.34 -6.94
CA LYS A 332 6.05 2.28 -8.06
C LYS A 332 6.43 1.55 -9.36
N PRO A 333 5.44 1.00 -10.09
CA PRO A 333 5.70 0.39 -11.38
C PRO A 333 6.33 1.40 -12.34
N GLY A 334 7.47 1.04 -12.95
CA GLY A 334 8.17 1.89 -13.91
C GLY A 334 9.23 2.84 -13.33
N ASP A 335 9.52 2.78 -12.01
CA ASP A 335 10.65 3.53 -11.45
C ASP A 335 11.99 3.07 -12.07
N GLN A 336 12.64 3.97 -12.81
CA GLN A 336 13.86 3.66 -13.56
C GLN A 336 15.03 3.33 -12.64
N SER A 337 15.13 4.01 -11.50
CA SER A 337 16.22 3.80 -10.53
C SER A 337 16.13 2.42 -9.90
N ALA A 338 14.94 2.00 -9.45
CA ALA A 338 14.69 0.68 -8.92
C ALA A 338 14.92 -0.42 -9.98
N ALA A 339 14.47 -0.20 -11.21
CA ALA A 339 14.68 -1.14 -12.31
C ALA A 339 16.17 -1.31 -12.65
N ALA A 340 16.92 -0.21 -12.78
CA ALA A 340 18.35 -0.24 -13.04
C ALA A 340 19.12 -0.92 -11.90
N ALA A 341 18.79 -0.60 -10.65
CA ALA A 341 19.43 -1.21 -9.48
C ALA A 341 19.12 -2.72 -9.37
N MET A 342 17.92 -3.15 -9.76
CA MET A 342 17.58 -4.58 -9.85
C MET A 342 18.43 -5.31 -10.90
N GLN A 343 18.64 -4.71 -12.08
CA GLN A 343 19.52 -5.27 -13.11
C GLN A 343 20.97 -5.33 -12.64
N GLN A 344 21.45 -4.27 -11.98
CA GLN A 344 22.79 -4.27 -11.39
C GLN A 344 22.94 -5.39 -10.35
N SER A 345 21.95 -5.59 -9.48
CA SER A 345 21.96 -6.69 -8.51
C SER A 345 22.01 -8.06 -9.18
N LEU A 346 21.36 -8.26 -10.34
CA LEU A 346 21.42 -9.50 -11.11
C LEU A 346 22.82 -9.74 -11.69
N ALA A 347 23.46 -8.70 -12.22
CA ALA A 347 24.82 -8.77 -12.74
C ALA A 347 25.84 -9.08 -11.63
N SER A 348 25.69 -8.44 -10.46
CA SER A 348 26.53 -8.72 -9.29
C SER A 348 26.33 -10.14 -8.76
N ASP A 349 25.10 -10.64 -8.68
CA ASP A 349 24.79 -12.03 -8.29
C ASP A 349 25.47 -13.04 -9.20
N LYS A 350 25.38 -12.82 -10.52
CA LYS A 350 26.02 -13.68 -11.51
C LYS A 350 27.54 -13.72 -11.32
N THR A 351 28.15 -12.54 -11.15
CA THR A 351 29.60 -12.39 -10.98
C THR A 351 30.09 -13.04 -9.68
N ALA A 352 29.41 -12.78 -8.56
CA ALA A 352 29.76 -13.33 -7.27
C ALA A 352 29.59 -14.86 -7.21
N THR A 353 28.50 -15.38 -7.77
CA THR A 353 28.27 -16.83 -7.84
C THR A 353 29.35 -17.51 -8.68
N LEU A 354 29.69 -16.92 -9.83
CA LEU A 354 30.77 -17.44 -10.67
C LEU A 354 32.11 -17.46 -9.92
N SER A 355 32.47 -16.37 -9.24
CA SER A 355 33.69 -16.30 -8.43
C SER A 355 33.71 -17.36 -7.32
N SER A 356 32.58 -17.58 -6.65
CA SER A 356 32.41 -18.61 -5.63
C SER A 356 32.59 -20.03 -6.17
N LEU A 357 32.01 -20.33 -7.35
CA LEU A 357 32.18 -21.62 -8.02
C LEU A 357 33.64 -21.88 -8.39
N LEU A 358 34.33 -20.87 -8.94
CA LEU A 358 35.75 -20.98 -9.31
C LEU A 358 36.65 -21.19 -8.09
N THR A 359 36.40 -20.44 -7.02
CA THR A 359 37.14 -20.58 -5.74
C THR A 359 36.91 -21.96 -5.12
N SER A 360 35.66 -22.42 -5.13
CA SER A 360 35.30 -23.76 -4.62
C SER A 360 35.95 -24.86 -5.44
N ALA A 361 35.95 -24.74 -6.79
CA ALA A 361 36.63 -25.68 -7.66
C ALA A 361 38.12 -25.78 -7.36
N GLN A 362 38.81 -24.64 -7.19
CA GLN A 362 40.23 -24.61 -6.82
C GLN A 362 40.49 -25.23 -5.44
N SER A 363 39.60 -25.00 -4.47
CA SER A 363 39.66 -25.64 -3.15
C SER A 363 39.43 -27.16 -3.20
N TYR A 364 38.59 -27.63 -4.10
CA TYR A 364 38.44 -29.07 -4.35
C TYR A 364 39.67 -29.66 -5.05
N GLU A 365 40.27 -28.94 -6.01
CA GLU A 365 41.53 -29.36 -6.64
C GLU A 365 42.67 -29.49 -5.61
N SER A 366 42.80 -28.54 -4.68
CA SER A 366 43.86 -28.59 -3.65
C SER A 366 43.71 -29.75 -2.67
N ARG A 367 42.48 -30.26 -2.50
CA ARG A 367 42.14 -31.45 -1.72
C ARG A 367 42.10 -32.74 -2.54
N GLU A 368 42.44 -32.67 -3.83
CA GLU A 368 42.36 -33.77 -4.79
C GLU A 368 40.95 -34.40 -4.90
N GLU A 369 39.91 -33.59 -4.66
CA GLU A 369 38.50 -33.94 -4.84
C GLU A 369 38.05 -33.64 -6.28
N TRP A 370 38.67 -34.33 -7.24
CA TRP A 370 38.60 -33.99 -8.66
C TRP A 370 37.19 -33.99 -9.26
N ALA A 371 36.33 -34.92 -8.84
CA ALA A 371 34.95 -34.97 -9.33
C ALA A 371 34.11 -33.74 -8.90
N ALA A 372 34.28 -33.29 -7.65
CA ALA A 372 33.60 -32.11 -7.14
C ALA A 372 34.12 -30.82 -7.80
N ALA A 373 35.44 -30.71 -7.98
CA ALA A 373 36.05 -29.62 -8.73
C ALA A 373 35.52 -29.54 -10.17
N GLN A 374 35.43 -30.69 -10.85
CA GLN A 374 34.94 -30.78 -12.22
C GLN A 374 33.49 -30.30 -12.33
N SER A 375 32.63 -30.76 -11.42
CA SER A 375 31.22 -30.32 -11.36
C SER A 375 31.08 -28.80 -11.16
N ASN A 376 31.92 -28.18 -10.32
CA ASN A 376 31.91 -26.73 -10.13
C ASN A 376 32.35 -25.97 -11.40
N TYR A 377 33.38 -26.43 -12.10
CA TYR A 377 33.80 -25.82 -13.38
C TYR A 377 32.74 -25.97 -14.47
N GLN A 378 32.09 -27.13 -14.56
CA GLN A 378 30.97 -27.34 -15.49
C GLN A 378 29.80 -26.40 -15.18
N THR A 379 29.41 -26.29 -13.90
CA THR A 379 28.36 -25.36 -13.45
C THR A 379 28.72 -23.90 -13.77
N ALA A 380 30.00 -23.52 -13.62
CA ALA A 380 30.48 -22.20 -13.99
C ALA A 380 30.35 -21.94 -15.51
N LEU A 381 30.68 -22.93 -16.34
CA LEU A 381 30.59 -22.84 -17.80
C LEU A 381 29.14 -22.85 -18.32
N GLU A 382 28.22 -23.54 -17.64
CA GLU A 382 26.78 -23.47 -17.95
C GLU A 382 26.23 -22.05 -17.72
N ARG A 383 26.74 -21.33 -16.71
CA ARG A 383 26.35 -19.94 -16.41
C ARG A 383 27.00 -18.93 -17.32
N ASP A 384 28.27 -19.15 -17.66
CA ASP A 384 29.03 -18.31 -18.58
C ASP A 384 30.05 -19.15 -19.37
N PRO A 385 29.69 -19.51 -20.62
CA PRO A 385 30.55 -20.29 -21.50
C PRO A 385 31.84 -19.59 -21.93
N ASN A 386 32.02 -18.29 -21.68
CA ASN A 386 33.20 -17.53 -22.10
C ASN A 386 34.27 -17.40 -21.01
N GLN A 387 34.06 -18.00 -19.85
CA GLN A 387 34.99 -17.93 -18.73
C GLN A 387 36.25 -18.75 -18.97
N VAL A 388 37.35 -18.06 -19.32
CA VAL A 388 38.65 -18.67 -19.64
C VAL A 388 39.19 -19.49 -18.46
N GLY A 389 39.11 -18.95 -17.24
CA GLY A 389 39.53 -19.66 -16.03
C GLY A 389 38.77 -20.96 -15.81
N ALA A 390 37.46 -20.98 -16.08
CA ALA A 390 36.64 -22.19 -15.98
C ALA A 390 36.99 -23.22 -17.06
N LYS A 391 37.23 -22.80 -18.31
CA LYS A 391 37.63 -23.69 -19.41
C LYS A 391 38.96 -24.39 -19.13
N LEU A 392 39.96 -23.61 -18.68
CA LEU A 392 41.29 -24.13 -18.36
C LEU A 392 41.25 -25.03 -17.12
N GLY A 393 40.47 -24.65 -16.11
CA GLY A 393 40.17 -25.48 -14.94
C GLY A 393 39.57 -26.83 -15.35
N GLU A 394 38.43 -26.82 -16.03
CA GLU A 394 37.74 -28.04 -16.49
C GLU A 394 38.66 -28.97 -17.28
N LEU A 395 39.46 -28.44 -18.21
CA LEU A 395 40.36 -29.25 -19.02
C LEU A 395 41.36 -30.03 -18.15
N ARG A 396 41.99 -29.34 -17.19
CA ARG A 396 42.95 -29.94 -16.26
C ARG A 396 42.27 -30.89 -15.27
N THR A 397 41.20 -30.43 -14.62
CA THR A 397 40.46 -31.19 -13.61
C THR A 397 39.86 -32.47 -14.20
N ARG A 398 39.32 -32.41 -15.42
CA ARG A 398 38.77 -33.60 -16.11
C ARG A 398 39.83 -34.65 -16.36
N ALA A 399 41.05 -34.27 -16.75
CA ALA A 399 42.14 -35.22 -16.93
C ALA A 399 42.51 -35.91 -15.60
N ARG A 400 42.60 -35.13 -14.51
CA ARG A 400 42.87 -35.65 -13.16
C ARG A 400 41.74 -36.51 -12.61
N SER A 401 40.49 -36.11 -12.83
CA SER A 401 39.28 -36.84 -12.43
C SER A 401 39.20 -38.22 -13.11
N ARG A 402 39.49 -38.29 -14.42
CA ARG A 402 39.57 -39.56 -15.16
C ARG A 402 40.67 -40.47 -14.62
N LEU A 403 41.87 -39.93 -14.37
CA LEU A 403 42.97 -40.71 -13.82
C LEU A 403 42.64 -41.25 -12.41
N ASP A 404 42.11 -40.40 -11.53
CA ASP A 404 41.68 -40.79 -10.19
C ASP A 404 40.60 -41.88 -10.22
N GLN A 405 39.65 -41.79 -11.15
CA GLN A 405 38.65 -42.84 -11.37
C GLN A 405 39.27 -44.15 -11.87
N GLN A 406 40.16 -44.09 -12.87
CA GLN A 406 40.85 -45.26 -13.40
C GLN A 406 41.65 -45.99 -12.31
N ILE A 407 42.41 -45.27 -11.48
CA ILE A 407 43.16 -45.89 -10.39
C ILE A 407 42.20 -46.54 -9.38
N ARG A 408 41.13 -45.84 -8.99
CA ARG A 408 40.12 -46.40 -8.06
C ARG A 408 39.47 -47.67 -8.61
N GLU A 409 39.11 -47.69 -9.89
CA GLU A 409 38.52 -48.87 -10.54
C GLU A 409 39.50 -50.06 -10.60
N LEU A 410 40.78 -49.80 -10.84
CA LEU A 410 41.82 -50.83 -10.84
C LEU A 410 42.07 -51.38 -9.43
N LEU A 411 42.11 -50.52 -8.42
CA LEU A 411 42.27 -50.90 -7.02
C LEU A 411 41.05 -51.63 -6.46
N ALA A 412 39.84 -51.39 -7.01
CA ALA A 412 38.63 -52.08 -6.59
C ALA A 412 38.61 -53.58 -6.97
N ASP A 413 39.31 -54.00 -8.03
CA ASP A 413 39.40 -55.41 -8.45
C ASP A 413 40.84 -55.82 -8.80
N THR A 414 41.70 -55.86 -7.78
CA THR A 414 43.12 -56.22 -7.93
C THR A 414 43.33 -57.66 -8.42
N LEU A 415 42.37 -58.58 -8.18
CA LEU A 415 42.43 -59.95 -8.69
C LEU A 415 42.44 -60.01 -10.23
N SER A 416 41.89 -58.99 -10.88
CA SER A 416 41.86 -58.90 -12.34
C SER A 416 43.25 -58.73 -12.97
N PHE A 417 44.26 -58.31 -12.21
CA PHE A 417 45.66 -58.18 -12.66
C PHE A 417 46.28 -59.52 -13.06
N GLY A 418 45.62 -60.63 -12.74
CA GLY A 418 45.97 -61.93 -13.26
C GLY A 418 45.83 -62.06 -14.80
N ARG A 419 45.06 -61.17 -15.45
CA ARG A 419 44.90 -61.08 -16.92
C ARG A 419 45.89 -60.08 -17.50
N ALA A 420 46.49 -60.43 -18.64
CA ALA A 420 47.52 -59.60 -19.27
C ALA A 420 47.00 -58.21 -19.66
N GLU A 421 45.76 -58.09 -20.17
CA GLU A 421 45.19 -56.80 -20.58
C GLU A 421 45.03 -55.87 -19.38
N ARG A 422 44.41 -56.34 -18.29
CA ARG A 422 44.20 -55.52 -17.08
C ARG A 422 45.50 -55.14 -16.40
N LYS A 423 46.49 -56.04 -16.37
CA LYS A 423 47.81 -55.74 -15.82
C LYS A 423 48.54 -54.66 -16.63
N ASN A 424 48.51 -54.77 -17.96
CA ASN A 424 49.11 -53.77 -18.84
C ASN A 424 48.43 -52.40 -18.71
N GLU A 425 47.11 -52.37 -18.55
CA GLU A 425 46.37 -51.14 -18.28
C GLU A 425 46.79 -50.52 -16.95
N ALA A 426 46.83 -51.29 -15.87
CA ALA A 426 47.30 -50.82 -14.56
C ALA A 426 48.73 -50.27 -14.61
N MET A 427 49.64 -50.92 -15.35
CA MET A 427 51.02 -50.43 -15.54
C MET A 427 51.07 -49.10 -16.31
N ARG A 428 50.23 -48.92 -17.33
CA ARG A 428 50.12 -47.65 -18.08
C ARG A 428 49.55 -46.54 -17.20
N THR A 429 48.43 -46.79 -16.52
CA THR A 429 47.81 -45.83 -15.59
C THR A 429 48.77 -45.43 -14.48
N LEU A 430 49.56 -46.38 -13.96
CA LEU A 430 50.60 -46.10 -12.98
C LEU A 430 51.72 -45.21 -13.56
N ALA A 431 52.16 -45.46 -14.79
CA ALA A 431 53.15 -44.62 -15.46
C ALA A 431 52.62 -43.19 -15.67
N ASP A 432 51.37 -43.04 -16.12
CA ASP A 432 50.70 -41.75 -16.28
C ASP A 432 50.60 -41.00 -14.94
N ALA A 433 50.21 -41.70 -13.86
CA ALA A 433 50.15 -41.12 -12.52
C ALA A 433 51.52 -40.67 -12.02
N LYS A 434 52.57 -41.45 -12.28
CA LYS A 434 53.95 -41.10 -11.92
C LYS A 434 54.50 -39.91 -12.72
N ALA A 435 54.06 -39.72 -13.96
CA ALA A 435 54.49 -38.61 -14.81
C ALA A 435 53.97 -37.25 -14.34
N ILE A 436 52.96 -37.21 -13.48
CA ILE A 436 52.37 -35.96 -12.98
C ILE A 436 53.32 -35.26 -12.00
N SER A 437 53.68 -34.02 -12.32
CA SER A 437 54.44 -33.13 -11.44
C SER A 437 53.58 -32.65 -10.27
N ASN A 438 54.19 -32.39 -9.11
CA ASN A 438 53.51 -31.89 -7.89
C ASN A 438 52.33 -32.77 -7.43
N LYS A 439 52.59 -34.06 -7.25
CA LYS A 439 51.61 -35.06 -6.78
C LYS A 439 51.10 -34.66 -5.40
N GLY A 440 49.79 -34.59 -5.20
CA GLY A 440 49.21 -34.41 -3.87
C GLY A 440 49.26 -35.69 -3.02
N PRO A 441 48.84 -35.63 -1.75
CA PRO A 441 48.90 -36.76 -0.83
C PRO A 441 48.05 -37.96 -1.30
N ARG A 442 46.85 -37.72 -1.84
CA ARG A 442 45.95 -38.77 -2.32
C ARG A 442 46.51 -39.44 -3.56
N LEU A 443 47.07 -38.67 -4.51
CA LEU A 443 47.72 -39.29 -5.67
C LEU A 443 48.94 -40.13 -5.28
N ARG A 444 49.75 -39.64 -4.33
CA ARG A 444 50.91 -40.42 -3.84
C ARG A 444 50.47 -41.73 -3.20
N GLN A 445 49.41 -41.71 -2.41
CA GLN A 445 48.82 -42.91 -1.82
C GLN A 445 48.32 -43.86 -2.90
N GLN A 446 47.54 -43.37 -3.86
CA GLN A 446 47.04 -44.15 -4.99
C GLN A 446 48.15 -44.82 -5.82
N ILE A 447 49.25 -44.10 -6.06
CA ILE A 447 50.44 -44.64 -6.73
C ILE A 447 51.03 -45.79 -5.91
N ALA A 448 51.24 -45.59 -4.60
CA ALA A 448 51.84 -46.61 -3.73
C ALA A 448 50.94 -47.86 -3.63
N GLU A 449 49.63 -47.68 -3.48
CA GLU A 449 48.66 -48.78 -3.44
C GLU A 449 48.64 -49.57 -4.75
N LEU A 450 48.65 -48.88 -5.90
CA LEU A 450 48.64 -49.53 -7.21
C LEU A 450 49.96 -50.26 -7.51
N GLU A 451 51.09 -49.67 -7.11
CA GLU A 451 52.41 -50.33 -7.17
C GLU A 451 52.43 -51.61 -6.33
N GLN A 452 51.97 -51.53 -5.09
CA GLN A 452 51.93 -52.67 -4.20
C GLN A 452 51.01 -53.77 -4.74
N ALA A 453 49.82 -53.42 -5.21
CA ALA A 453 48.89 -54.38 -5.79
C ALA A 453 49.46 -55.07 -7.04
N LEU A 454 50.16 -54.33 -7.90
CA LEU A 454 50.86 -54.89 -9.06
C LEU A 454 52.00 -55.84 -8.64
N GLN A 455 52.84 -55.44 -7.68
CA GLN A 455 53.92 -56.29 -7.17
C GLN A 455 53.36 -57.59 -6.55
N GLN A 456 52.33 -57.47 -5.72
CA GLN A 456 51.68 -58.60 -5.07
C GLN A 456 51.00 -59.55 -6.06
N SER A 457 50.50 -59.03 -7.20
CA SER A 457 49.88 -59.86 -8.25
C SER A 457 50.83 -60.88 -8.91
N ASP A 458 52.15 -60.70 -8.76
CA ASP A 458 53.16 -61.62 -9.29
C ASP A 458 53.68 -62.64 -8.27
N VAL A 459 53.38 -62.45 -6.98
CA VAL A 459 53.83 -63.35 -5.92
C VAL A 459 52.95 -64.59 -5.89
N ALA A 460 53.52 -65.76 -6.19
CA ALA A 460 52.77 -67.01 -6.21
C ALA A 460 52.31 -67.44 -4.80
N ILE A 461 51.07 -67.90 -4.71
CA ILE A 461 50.43 -68.42 -3.49
C ILE A 461 50.44 -69.94 -3.54
N LYS A 462 50.85 -70.57 -2.44
CA LYS A 462 50.84 -72.03 -2.30
C LYS A 462 49.41 -72.52 -2.01
N VAL A 463 48.89 -73.37 -2.89
CA VAL A 463 47.54 -73.94 -2.81
C VAL A 463 47.65 -75.46 -2.84
N SER A 464 46.92 -76.16 -1.99
CA SER A 464 46.81 -77.62 -1.99
C SER A 464 45.42 -78.00 -2.50
N LEU A 465 45.36 -78.74 -3.60
CA LEU A 465 44.12 -79.30 -4.13
C LEU A 465 44.00 -80.74 -3.63
N VAL A 466 42.84 -81.09 -3.08
CA VAL A 466 42.54 -82.43 -2.57
C VAL A 466 41.44 -83.07 -3.41
N SER A 467 41.62 -84.31 -3.84
CA SER A 467 40.65 -85.08 -4.61
C SER A 467 40.66 -86.55 -4.19
N ASP A 468 39.91 -87.41 -4.88
CA ASP A 468 39.64 -88.81 -4.50
C ASP A 468 40.44 -89.84 -5.31
N ASN A 469 41.43 -89.39 -6.10
CA ASN A 469 42.20 -90.20 -7.04
C ASN A 469 41.37 -90.86 -8.17
N LEU A 470 40.08 -90.51 -8.32
CA LEU A 470 39.17 -91.04 -9.34
C LEU A 470 38.62 -89.93 -10.23
N THR A 471 38.42 -88.74 -9.68
CA THR A 471 37.95 -87.54 -10.40
C THR A 471 39.07 -86.96 -11.26
N GLU A 472 38.84 -86.77 -12.56
CA GLU A 472 39.75 -86.04 -13.44
C GLU A 472 39.58 -84.55 -13.21
N VAL A 473 40.59 -83.90 -12.62
CA VAL A 473 40.53 -82.47 -12.28
C VAL A 473 41.26 -81.64 -13.34
N SER A 474 40.65 -80.52 -13.72
CA SER A 474 41.27 -79.45 -14.50
C SER A 474 41.15 -78.12 -13.76
N LEU A 475 42.10 -77.23 -13.99
CA LEU A 475 42.13 -75.90 -13.38
C LEU A 475 42.28 -74.85 -14.48
N GLN A 476 41.37 -73.88 -14.51
CA GLN A 476 41.39 -72.79 -15.46
C GLN A 476 41.45 -71.45 -14.73
N LYS A 477 42.45 -70.63 -15.05
CA LYS A 477 42.44 -69.21 -14.67
C LYS A 477 41.52 -68.44 -15.61
N ILE A 478 40.70 -67.52 -15.09
CA ILE A 478 39.84 -66.68 -15.95
C ILE A 478 40.73 -65.91 -16.95
N GLY A 479 40.44 -66.06 -18.25
CA GLY A 479 41.23 -65.47 -19.34
C GLY A 479 42.47 -66.27 -19.75
N SER A 480 42.60 -67.53 -19.34
CA SER A 480 43.69 -68.42 -19.76
C SER A 480 43.16 -69.81 -20.17
N ARG A 481 44.01 -70.61 -20.81
CA ARG A 481 43.69 -72.00 -21.16
C ARG A 481 43.60 -72.87 -19.90
N ALA A 482 42.70 -73.84 -19.91
CA ALA A 482 42.58 -74.83 -18.84
C ALA A 482 43.81 -75.73 -18.80
N ILE A 483 44.30 -76.01 -17.59
CA ILE A 483 45.40 -76.93 -17.33
C ILE A 483 44.78 -78.23 -16.81
N LYS A 484 45.03 -79.34 -17.50
CA LYS A 484 44.60 -80.66 -17.01
C LYS A 484 45.54 -81.10 -15.88
N LEU A 485 44.99 -81.32 -14.70
CA LEU A 485 45.75 -81.75 -13.53
C LEU A 485 45.73 -83.28 -13.35
N GLY A 486 44.77 -83.98 -13.97
CA GLY A 486 44.61 -85.42 -13.90
C GLY A 486 43.94 -85.88 -12.60
N GLN A 487 44.06 -87.16 -12.30
CA GLN A 487 43.61 -87.76 -11.04
C GLN A 487 44.71 -87.66 -9.98
N PHE A 488 44.34 -87.32 -8.75
CA PHE A 488 45.27 -87.25 -7.61
C PHE A 488 44.52 -87.33 -6.28
N SER A 489 45.22 -87.62 -5.19
CA SER A 489 44.71 -87.46 -3.82
C SER A 489 45.02 -86.08 -3.24
N ASN A 490 46.26 -85.61 -3.41
CA ASN A 490 46.71 -84.26 -3.03
C ASN A 490 47.68 -83.72 -4.09
N LYS A 491 47.50 -82.46 -4.50
CA LYS A 491 48.38 -81.77 -5.43
C LYS A 491 48.64 -80.33 -4.97
N ASN A 492 49.91 -80.04 -4.67
CA ASN A 492 50.35 -78.69 -4.32
C ASN A 492 50.70 -77.89 -5.58
N LEU A 493 50.18 -76.68 -5.68
CA LEU A 493 50.38 -75.75 -6.78
C LEU A 493 50.85 -74.39 -6.26
N ALA A 494 51.69 -73.71 -7.02
CA ALA A 494 52.03 -72.32 -6.81
C ALA A 494 51.28 -71.48 -7.85
N LEU A 495 50.20 -70.83 -7.43
CA LEU A 495 49.30 -70.08 -8.31
C LEU A 495 49.41 -68.58 -8.04
N LYS A 496 49.54 -67.77 -9.09
CA LYS A 496 49.48 -66.31 -8.93
C LYS A 496 48.08 -65.87 -8.45
N PRO A 497 47.95 -64.73 -7.75
CA PRO A 497 46.65 -64.15 -7.44
C PRO A 497 45.73 -64.04 -8.65
N GLY A 498 44.44 -64.21 -8.39
CA GLY A 498 43.39 -64.14 -9.41
C GLY A 498 42.24 -65.11 -9.17
N ARG A 499 41.33 -65.14 -10.14
CA ARG A 499 40.14 -65.99 -10.12
C ARG A 499 40.36 -67.23 -10.99
N TYR A 500 40.07 -68.38 -10.42
CA TYR A 500 40.23 -69.69 -11.03
C TYR A 500 38.94 -70.49 -10.94
N VAL A 501 38.77 -71.43 -11.85
CA VAL A 501 37.70 -72.42 -11.87
C VAL A 501 38.36 -73.77 -11.89
N ALA A 502 38.14 -74.56 -10.86
CA ALA A 502 38.49 -75.97 -10.85
C ALA A 502 37.27 -76.78 -11.32
N THR A 503 37.48 -77.71 -12.25
CA THR A 503 36.43 -78.58 -12.78
C THR A 503 36.84 -80.03 -12.62
N GLY A 504 36.03 -80.80 -11.91
CA GLY A 504 36.17 -82.25 -11.77
C GLY A 504 35.17 -82.96 -12.68
N VAL A 505 35.65 -83.94 -13.43
CA VAL A 505 34.83 -84.80 -14.31
C VAL A 505 35.10 -86.25 -13.95
N ARG A 506 34.05 -87.05 -13.84
CA ARG A 506 34.14 -88.49 -13.59
C ARG A 506 33.00 -89.21 -14.28
N LEU A 507 33.34 -90.24 -15.07
CA LEU A 507 32.34 -91.02 -15.80
C LEU A 507 31.30 -91.63 -14.84
N GLY A 508 30.02 -91.40 -15.12
CA GLY A 508 28.90 -91.86 -14.27
C GLY A 508 28.59 -90.98 -13.07
N TYR A 509 29.27 -89.84 -12.89
CA TYR A 509 29.06 -88.88 -11.80
C TYR A 509 28.84 -87.46 -12.34
N GLN A 510 28.19 -86.62 -11.52
CA GLN A 510 27.91 -85.23 -11.87
C GLN A 510 29.19 -84.41 -11.78
N ASP A 511 29.46 -83.60 -12.81
CA ASP A 511 30.62 -82.72 -12.86
C ASP A 511 30.55 -81.67 -11.74
N VAL A 512 31.69 -81.41 -11.11
CA VAL A 512 31.82 -80.39 -10.05
C VAL A 512 32.62 -79.22 -10.56
N ARG A 513 32.09 -78.00 -10.37
CA ARG A 513 32.76 -76.75 -10.71
C ARG A 513 32.90 -75.89 -9.45
N THR A 514 34.14 -75.58 -9.08
CA THR A 514 34.46 -74.79 -7.89
C THR A 514 35.18 -73.51 -8.30
N GLU A 515 34.62 -72.36 -7.93
CA GLU A 515 35.24 -71.06 -8.14
C GLU A 515 36.20 -70.74 -6.99
N ILE A 516 37.38 -70.23 -7.34
CA ILE A 516 38.49 -70.03 -6.42
C ILE A 516 39.03 -68.62 -6.62
N GLU A 517 38.95 -67.80 -5.57
CA GLU A 517 39.52 -66.45 -5.55
C GLU A 517 40.78 -66.43 -4.69
N LEU A 518 41.94 -66.17 -5.30
CA LEU A 518 43.23 -66.13 -4.63
C LEU A 518 43.70 -64.69 -4.47
N PHE A 519 43.56 -64.15 -3.25
CA PHE A 519 44.06 -62.82 -2.88
C PHE A 519 45.53 -62.88 -2.44
N PRO A 520 46.32 -61.82 -2.70
CA PRO A 520 47.70 -61.74 -2.25
C PRO A 520 47.83 -61.72 -0.72
N GLY A 521 48.97 -62.16 -0.18
CA GLY A 521 49.33 -61.96 1.24
C GLY A 521 48.90 -63.06 2.21
N ASN A 522 48.64 -64.29 1.75
CA ASN A 522 48.31 -65.42 2.64
C ASN A 522 49.41 -66.48 2.59
N GLU A 523 50.14 -66.67 3.70
CA GLU A 523 51.21 -67.68 3.82
C GLU A 523 50.68 -69.08 4.14
N ASN A 524 49.42 -69.18 4.58
CA ASN A 524 48.77 -70.44 4.86
C ASN A 524 48.43 -71.18 3.55
N ILE A 525 48.77 -72.46 3.49
CA ILE A 525 48.40 -73.34 2.38
C ILE A 525 46.87 -73.41 2.32
N ARG A 526 46.26 -72.87 1.26
CA ARG A 526 44.82 -72.96 1.07
C ARG A 526 44.47 -74.35 0.53
N SER A 527 43.76 -75.15 1.33
CA SER A 527 43.27 -76.46 0.92
C SER A 527 41.91 -76.33 0.22
N ILE A 528 41.77 -76.89 -0.98
CA ILE A 528 40.55 -76.83 -1.78
C ILE A 528 40.22 -78.25 -2.23
N THR A 529 39.02 -78.74 -1.88
CA THR A 529 38.59 -80.09 -2.24
C THR A 529 37.76 -80.06 -3.52
N ILE A 530 38.10 -80.91 -4.49
CA ILE A 530 37.34 -81.09 -5.74
C ILE A 530 37.20 -82.60 -5.99
N ARG A 531 35.98 -83.12 -5.88
CA ARG A 531 35.65 -84.53 -6.13
C ARG A 531 34.20 -84.68 -6.58
N CYS A 532 33.94 -85.62 -7.49
CA CYS A 532 32.61 -85.93 -7.98
C CYS A 532 31.93 -86.96 -7.06
N ASP A 533 31.10 -86.50 -6.11
CA ASP A 533 30.48 -87.35 -5.08
C ASP A 533 29.10 -87.91 -5.48
N THR A 534 28.43 -87.34 -6.49
CA THR A 534 27.04 -87.68 -6.87
C THR A 534 26.98 -88.47 -8.19
N ALA A 535 26.39 -89.67 -8.19
CA ALA A 535 26.23 -90.47 -9.41
C ALA A 535 25.09 -89.97 -10.31
N VAL A 536 25.31 -89.92 -11.64
CA VAL A 536 24.30 -89.53 -12.64
C VAL A 536 23.37 -90.71 -12.89
N GLY A 537 22.19 -90.68 -12.26
CA GLY A 537 21.19 -91.76 -12.32
C GLY A 537 20.51 -92.07 -10.98
N ALA A 538 20.94 -91.46 -9.87
CA ALA A 538 20.28 -91.59 -8.57
C ALA A 538 19.03 -90.67 -8.48
N THR A 539 18.00 -90.95 -9.28
CA THR A 539 16.63 -90.55 -8.91
C THR A 539 16.14 -91.47 -7.80
N ALA A 540 16.00 -90.90 -6.61
CA ALA A 540 15.11 -91.30 -5.51
C ALA A 540 15.06 -92.78 -5.06
N SER A 541 15.65 -93.05 -3.89
CA SER A 541 14.98 -93.85 -2.85
C SER A 541 15.51 -93.51 -1.45
N ARG A 542 14.58 -93.34 -0.50
CA ARG A 542 14.71 -93.31 0.99
C ARG A 542 15.71 -94.38 1.51
N SER A 543 16.29 -94.35 2.71
CA SER A 543 15.75 -94.03 4.05
C SER A 543 16.87 -93.96 5.11
N SER A 544 16.56 -93.38 6.29
CA SER A 544 17.06 -93.71 7.67
C SER A 544 18.58 -93.70 7.93
N SER A 545 19.15 -92.95 8.88
CA SER A 545 18.70 -92.47 10.19
C SER A 545 19.50 -91.24 10.62
#